data_AF-A0A956CXY1-F1
#
_entry.id   AF-A0A956CXY1-F1
#
_cell.length_a   1.000
_cell.length_b   1.000
_cell.length_c   1.000
_cell.angle_alpha   90.00
_cell.angle_beta   90.00
_cell.angle_gamma   90.00
#
_symmetry.space_group_name_H-M   'P 1'
#
loop_
_entity.id
_entity.type
_entity.pdbx_description
1 polymer ?
#
loop_
_entity_poly.entity_id
_entity_poly.type
_entity_poly.pdbx_seq_one_letter_code
_entity_poly.pdbx_strand_id
1 'polypeptide(L)'
;MFSKYYQSELSYLRELGREFSEANPSLAGLFAEQGGDPDVDRLLEGFAFLTARIRERIEDAVPEVVDALAEMIVPQYTRTLPACSVVEFLPQQTALRGRHKLPAGTEVGARPIEGTTCLFRTTVDLELLPLSLHDFAFDHSVEANPEIRLGFRTAQAADALLSETKSLRLFLHGPLGLTTTTYLWLLRHLKDVVYKASDGYTMSLGRRCVFPVGVSPHQPMLPWPELAPDGLRVMQEYFTL
;
A
#
# COMPACT_ATOMS: atom_id res chain seq x y z
N MET A 1 10.43 26.50 20.56
CA MET A 1 9.24 25.72 20.95
C MET A 1 8.93 25.94 22.43
N PHE A 2 9.91 25.70 23.32
CA PHE A 2 9.90 26.03 24.76
C PHE A 2 9.26 27.38 25.17
N SER A 3 9.54 28.49 24.47
CA SER A 3 8.98 29.81 24.81
C SER A 3 7.45 29.84 24.87
N LYS A 4 6.76 28.99 24.09
CA LYS A 4 5.30 28.88 24.14
C LYS A 4 4.84 28.19 25.43
N TYR A 5 5.52 27.12 25.84
CA TYR A 5 5.26 26.44 27.11
C TYR A 5 5.50 27.36 28.29
N TYR A 6 6.62 28.09 28.30
CA TYR A 6 6.91 29.06 29.36
C TYR A 6 5.83 30.14 29.48
N GLN A 7 5.46 30.77 28.37
CA GLN A 7 4.42 31.80 28.36
C GLN A 7 3.05 31.25 28.75
N SER A 8 2.73 30.02 28.32
CA SER A 8 1.48 29.36 28.70
C SER A 8 1.44 29.06 30.20
N GLU A 9 2.51 28.50 30.77
CA GLU A 9 2.59 28.19 32.20
C GLU A 9 2.60 29.45 33.05
N LEU A 10 3.29 30.52 32.61
CA LEU A 10 3.30 31.80 33.31
C LEU A 10 1.90 32.45 33.33
N SER A 11 1.20 32.43 32.19
CA SER A 11 -0.17 32.93 32.11
C SER A 11 -1.12 32.09 32.96
N TYR A 12 -1.01 30.76 32.88
CA TYR A 12 -1.81 29.84 33.69
C TYR A 12 -1.60 30.06 35.19
N LEU A 13 -0.36 30.23 35.61
CA LEU A 13 -0.01 30.44 37.02
C LEU A 13 -0.54 31.78 37.56
N ARG A 14 -0.55 32.83 36.73
CA ARG A 14 -1.16 34.13 37.07
C ARG A 14 -2.67 34.03 37.18
N GLU A 15 -3.33 33.34 36.25
CA GLU A 15 -4.77 33.10 36.29
C GLU A 15 -5.16 32.32 37.56
N LEU A 16 -4.42 31.26 37.88
CA LEU A 16 -4.63 30.46 39.09
C LEU A 16 -4.38 31.27 40.38
N GLY A 17 -3.35 32.12 40.38
CA GLY A 17 -3.04 33.01 41.49
C GLY A 17 -4.16 34.03 41.75
N ARG A 18 -4.78 34.54 40.68
CA ARG A 18 -5.94 35.43 40.75
C ARG A 18 -7.17 34.70 41.33
N GLU A 19 -7.53 33.54 40.79
CA GLU A 19 -8.65 32.73 41.30
C GLU A 19 -8.47 32.37 42.78
N PHE A 20 -7.25 31.97 43.16
CA PHE A 20 -6.93 31.64 44.55
C PHE A 20 -7.07 32.84 45.49
N SER A 21 -6.65 34.02 45.03
CA SER A 21 -6.72 35.28 45.78
C SER A 21 -8.16 35.75 45.98
N GLU A 22 -9.02 35.59 44.97
CA GLU A 22 -10.46 35.89 45.06
C GLU A 22 -11.15 34.97 46.08
N ALA A 23 -10.75 33.68 46.13
CA ALA A 23 -11.29 32.72 47.09
C ALA A 23 -10.73 32.87 48.52
N ASN A 24 -9.51 33.41 48.68
CA ASN A 24 -8.82 33.53 49.98
C ASN A 24 -8.29 34.95 50.21
N PRO A 25 -9.15 35.91 50.60
CA PRO A 25 -8.78 37.33 50.70
C PRO A 25 -7.62 37.61 51.67
N SER A 26 -7.46 36.79 52.72
CA SER A 26 -6.37 36.91 53.68
C SER A 26 -4.99 36.58 53.10
N LEU A 27 -4.94 35.82 52.00
CA LEU A 27 -3.72 35.37 51.33
C LEU A 27 -3.49 36.05 49.98
N ALA A 28 -4.42 36.91 49.54
CA ALA A 28 -4.39 37.56 48.24
C ALA A 28 -3.10 38.35 47.99
N GLY A 29 -2.50 38.96 49.03
CA GLY A 29 -1.26 39.73 48.90
C GLY A 29 -0.02 38.93 48.46
N LEU A 30 -0.10 37.59 48.47
CA LEU A 30 0.99 36.70 48.07
C LEU A 30 0.91 36.24 46.61
N PHE A 31 -0.30 36.27 46.00
CA PHE A 31 -0.57 35.65 44.69
C PHE A 31 -1.40 36.51 43.74
N ALA A 32 -1.90 37.67 44.18
CA ALA A 32 -2.63 38.60 43.32
C ALA A 32 -1.71 39.23 42.27
N GLU A 33 -2.31 39.61 41.13
CA GLU A 33 -1.65 40.22 39.96
C GLU A 33 -0.57 41.25 40.33
N GLN A 34 0.61 41.13 39.70
CA GLN A 34 1.79 41.99 39.89
C GLN A 34 1.93 42.41 41.37
N GLY A 35 2.26 41.43 42.20
CA GLY A 35 2.58 41.70 43.60
C GLY A 35 3.63 42.81 43.70
N GLY A 36 3.54 43.63 44.74
CA GLY A 36 4.46 44.76 44.93
C GLY A 36 5.94 44.36 45.15
N ASP A 37 6.25 43.07 45.17
CA ASP A 37 7.58 42.51 45.40
C ASP A 37 8.14 41.83 44.12
N PRO A 38 9.14 42.45 43.47
CA PRO A 38 9.79 41.90 42.27
C PRO A 38 10.45 40.53 42.47
N ASP A 39 10.86 40.18 43.70
CA ASP A 39 11.50 38.90 43.97
C ASP A 39 10.49 37.75 43.97
N VAL A 40 9.25 37.99 44.39
CA VAL A 40 8.15 37.03 44.30
C VAL A 40 7.78 36.78 42.83
N ASP A 41 7.67 37.82 42.01
CA ASP A 41 7.41 37.68 40.58
C ASP A 41 8.50 36.86 39.87
N ARG A 42 9.78 37.08 40.21
CA ARG A 42 10.89 36.27 39.68
C ARG A 42 10.83 34.80 40.10
N LEU A 43 10.36 34.51 41.32
CA LEU A 43 10.15 33.14 41.78
C LEU A 43 9.01 32.46 40.98
N LEU A 44 7.92 33.17 40.72
CA LEU A 44 6.80 32.65 39.92
C LEU A 44 7.22 32.43 38.46
N GLU A 45 8.02 33.34 37.88
CA GLU A 45 8.64 33.16 36.56
C GLU A 45 9.59 31.95 36.55
N GLY A 46 10.45 31.79 37.56
CA GLY A 46 11.33 30.63 37.71
C GLY A 46 10.55 29.31 37.83
N PHE A 47 9.44 29.31 38.58
CA PHE A 47 8.57 28.15 38.70
C PHE A 47 7.87 27.82 37.38
N ALA A 48 7.32 28.81 36.69
CA ALA A 48 6.72 28.63 35.36
C ALA A 48 7.75 28.08 34.36
N PHE A 49 9.01 28.52 34.43
CA PHE A 49 10.09 28.02 33.60
C PHE A 49 10.40 26.53 33.84
N LEU A 50 10.44 26.10 35.11
CA LEU A 50 10.66 24.69 35.47
C LEU A 50 9.48 23.80 35.07
N THR A 51 8.25 24.24 35.35
CA THR A 51 7.04 23.48 35.02
C THR A 51 6.84 23.37 33.51
N ALA A 52 7.14 24.44 32.77
CA ALA A 52 7.13 24.42 31.31
C ALA A 52 8.11 23.38 30.73
N ARG A 53 9.27 23.16 31.37
CA ARG A 53 10.23 22.12 30.95
C ARG A 53 9.68 20.72 31.19
N ILE A 54 9.01 20.51 32.32
CA ILE A 54 8.38 19.22 32.63
C ILE A 54 7.28 18.94 31.61
N ARG A 55 6.42 19.92 31.33
CA ARG A 55 5.34 19.78 30.36
C ARG A 55 5.84 19.54 28.94
N GLU A 56 6.82 20.31 28.47
CA GLU A 56 7.50 20.06 27.18
C GLU A 56 8.00 18.62 27.11
N ARG A 57 8.68 18.14 28.16
CA ARG A 57 9.21 16.79 28.20
C ARG A 57 8.14 15.70 28.21
N ILE A 58 7.02 15.92 28.89
CA ILE A 58 5.89 14.98 28.91
C ILE A 58 5.25 14.91 27.54
N GLU A 59 4.95 16.06 26.92
CA GLU A 59 4.31 16.11 25.61
C GLU A 59 5.21 15.49 24.52
N ASP A 60 6.53 15.70 24.60
CA ASP A 60 7.51 15.06 23.71
C ASP A 60 7.57 13.53 23.88
N ALA A 61 7.22 12.99 25.06
CA ALA A 61 7.26 11.56 25.33
C ALA A 61 5.97 10.81 24.90
N VAL A 62 4.84 11.52 24.73
CA VAL A 62 3.57 10.90 24.33
C VAL A 62 3.66 10.17 22.99
N PRO A 63 4.27 10.73 21.92
CA PRO A 63 4.43 10.04 20.65
C PRO A 63 5.14 8.69 20.77
N GLU A 64 6.21 8.61 21.57
CA GLU A 64 6.95 7.36 21.78
C GLU A 64 6.06 6.25 22.39
N VAL A 65 5.18 6.62 23.33
CA VAL A 65 4.23 5.69 23.94
C VAL A 65 3.15 5.25 22.94
N VAL A 66 2.63 6.20 22.15
CA VAL A 66 1.62 5.92 21.13
C VAL A 66 2.19 5.00 20.05
N ASP A 67 3.41 5.25 19.59
CA ASP A 67 4.09 4.43 18.58
C ASP A 67 4.33 3.00 19.08
N ALA A 68 4.80 2.85 20.32
CA ALA A 68 5.00 1.53 20.93
C ALA A 68 3.68 0.74 21.05
N LEU A 69 2.58 1.40 21.42
CA LEU A 69 1.25 0.78 21.44
C LEU A 69 0.76 0.44 20.03
N ALA A 70 1.00 1.31 19.05
CA ALA A 70 0.63 1.07 17.66
C ALA A 70 1.38 -0.14 17.08
N GLU A 71 2.67 -0.31 17.39
CA GLU A 71 3.44 -1.49 17.00
C GLU A 71 2.89 -2.80 17.59
N MET A 72 2.29 -2.76 18.78
CA MET A 72 1.67 -3.94 19.40
C MET A 72 0.31 -4.29 18.79
N ILE A 73 -0.50 -3.28 18.46
CA ILE A 73 -1.89 -3.48 18.02
C ILE A 73 -1.99 -3.62 16.50
N VAL A 74 -1.23 -2.81 15.75
CA VAL A 74 -1.27 -2.71 14.28
C VAL A 74 0.13 -2.64 13.66
N PRO A 75 1.00 -3.63 13.90
CA PRO A 75 2.39 -3.64 13.40
C PRO A 75 2.51 -3.52 11.88
N GLN A 76 1.48 -3.88 11.12
CA GLN A 76 1.46 -3.79 9.66
C GLN A 76 1.37 -2.36 9.13
N TYR A 77 0.89 -1.41 9.94
CA TYR A 77 0.70 -0.01 9.55
C TYR A 77 1.82 0.92 10.01
N THR A 78 2.61 0.51 11.00
CA THR A 78 3.80 1.24 11.43
C THR A 78 5.03 0.92 10.56
N ARG A 79 4.96 -0.14 9.75
CA ARG A 79 6.02 -0.53 8.82
C ARG A 79 6.03 0.35 7.58
N THR A 80 7.24 0.67 7.12
CA THR A 80 7.45 1.31 5.83
C THR A 80 7.02 0.39 4.68
N LEU A 81 6.34 0.98 3.68
CA LEU A 81 6.03 0.27 2.45
C LEU A 81 7.31 0.13 1.62
N PRO A 82 7.69 -1.10 1.21
CA PRO A 82 8.81 -1.28 0.30
C PRO A 82 8.46 -0.73 -1.09
N ALA A 83 9.47 -0.37 -1.87
CA ALA A 83 9.26 -0.09 -3.28
C ALA A 83 8.66 -1.33 -3.97
N CYS A 84 7.58 -1.12 -4.73
CA CYS A 84 6.86 -2.18 -5.43
C CYS A 84 6.80 -1.84 -6.92
N SER A 85 6.81 -2.87 -7.77
CA SER A 85 6.67 -2.71 -9.21
C SER A 85 6.13 -3.98 -9.85
N VAL A 86 5.50 -3.83 -11.02
CA VAL A 86 5.09 -4.96 -11.86
C VAL A 86 6.17 -5.19 -12.91
N VAL A 87 6.65 -6.43 -13.01
CA VAL A 87 7.67 -6.85 -13.96
C VAL A 87 7.14 -7.90 -14.92
N GLU A 88 7.50 -7.78 -16.20
CA GLU A 88 7.19 -8.77 -17.22
C GLU A 88 8.41 -9.67 -17.45
N PHE A 89 8.20 -10.98 -17.38
CA PHE A 89 9.22 -11.97 -17.73
C PHE A 89 8.99 -12.45 -19.17
N LEU A 90 9.88 -12.06 -20.07
CA LEU A 90 9.84 -12.45 -21.48
C LEU A 90 10.81 -13.62 -21.73
N PRO A 91 10.35 -14.88 -21.75
CA PRO A 91 11.23 -16.00 -22.04
C PRO A 91 11.70 -15.97 -23.49
N GLN A 92 12.97 -16.28 -23.73
CA GLN A 92 13.45 -16.52 -25.08
C GLN A 92 12.81 -17.80 -25.64
N GLN A 93 12.02 -17.68 -26.71
CA GLN A 93 11.23 -18.78 -27.26
C GLN A 93 12.07 -19.98 -27.73
N THR A 94 13.33 -19.75 -28.11
CA THR A 94 14.26 -20.83 -28.50
C THR A 94 14.86 -21.57 -27.32
N ALA A 95 14.97 -20.91 -26.16
CA ALA A 95 15.54 -21.47 -24.94
C ALA A 95 14.48 -22.23 -24.12
N LEU A 96 13.24 -21.75 -24.14
CA LEU A 96 12.16 -22.33 -23.35
C LEU A 96 11.41 -23.41 -24.15
N ARG A 97 11.82 -24.68 -23.97
CA ARG A 97 11.18 -25.85 -24.61
C ARG A 97 9.94 -26.37 -23.87
N GLY A 98 9.60 -25.79 -22.72
CA GLY A 98 8.51 -26.27 -21.87
C GLY A 98 8.12 -25.27 -20.78
N ARG A 99 7.14 -25.64 -19.97
CA ARG A 99 6.67 -24.83 -18.84
C ARG A 99 7.80 -24.68 -17.83
N HIS A 100 8.15 -23.45 -17.47
CA HIS A 100 9.12 -23.18 -16.42
C HIS A 100 8.43 -22.51 -15.24
N LYS A 101 8.52 -23.12 -14.06
CA LYS A 101 7.96 -22.57 -12.83
C LYS A 101 8.98 -21.64 -12.20
N LEU A 102 8.56 -20.39 -11.98
CA LEU A 102 9.31 -19.39 -11.24
C LEU A 102 8.64 -19.25 -9.86
N PRO A 103 9.25 -19.73 -8.78
CA PRO A 103 8.63 -19.68 -7.46
C PRO A 103 8.52 -18.23 -6.95
N ALA A 104 7.56 -17.99 -6.06
CA ALA A 104 7.53 -16.80 -5.22
C ALA A 104 8.86 -16.65 -4.46
N GLY A 105 9.26 -15.41 -4.21
CA GLY A 105 10.53 -15.07 -3.56
C GLY A 105 11.74 -15.05 -4.50
N THR A 106 11.57 -15.31 -5.80
CA THR A 106 12.66 -15.22 -6.78
C THR A 106 13.17 -13.78 -6.84
N GLU A 107 14.47 -13.60 -6.71
CA GLU A 107 15.10 -12.28 -6.69
C GLU A 107 15.24 -11.69 -8.09
N VAL A 108 14.91 -10.40 -8.22
CA VAL A 108 15.01 -9.61 -9.44
C VAL A 108 15.81 -8.35 -9.12
N GLY A 109 16.99 -8.22 -9.72
CA GLY A 109 17.82 -7.02 -9.57
C GLY A 109 17.32 -5.88 -10.44
N ALA A 110 17.15 -4.70 -9.85
CA ALA A 110 16.95 -3.48 -10.60
C ALA A 110 18.26 -2.98 -11.21
N ARG A 111 18.16 -2.09 -12.21
CA ARG A 111 19.34 -1.39 -12.74
C ARG A 111 19.92 -0.50 -11.63
N PRO A 112 21.26 -0.48 -11.43
CA PRO A 112 21.86 0.36 -10.41
C PRO A 112 21.57 1.85 -10.66
N ILE A 113 21.21 2.57 -9.59
CA ILE A 113 21.07 4.03 -9.59
C ILE A 113 22.14 4.55 -8.64
N GLU A 114 23.03 5.42 -9.14
CA GLU A 114 24.16 5.97 -8.36
C GLU A 114 25.02 4.89 -7.67
N GLY A 115 25.22 3.75 -8.34
CA GLY A 115 26.00 2.63 -7.81
C GLY A 115 25.26 1.73 -6.80
N THR A 116 24.03 2.09 -6.42
CA THR A 116 23.19 1.26 -5.52
C THR A 116 22.24 0.40 -6.33
N THR A 117 22.23 -0.91 -6.05
CA THR A 117 21.32 -1.87 -6.67
C THR A 117 20.22 -2.25 -5.69
N CYS A 118 18.96 -2.11 -6.09
CA CYS A 118 17.83 -2.61 -5.33
C CYS A 118 17.48 -4.03 -5.76
N LEU A 119 17.20 -4.90 -4.79
CA LEU A 119 16.71 -6.25 -5.02
C LEU A 119 15.21 -6.30 -4.75
N PHE A 120 14.46 -6.81 -5.72
CA PHE A 120 13.03 -7.09 -5.63
C PHE A 120 12.82 -8.60 -5.53
N ARG A 121 11.65 -9.02 -5.06
CA ARG A 121 11.26 -10.43 -5.01
C ARG A 121 9.89 -10.61 -5.64
N THR A 122 9.70 -11.70 -6.38
CA THR A 122 8.37 -12.11 -6.84
C THR A 122 7.48 -12.43 -5.65
N THR A 123 6.20 -12.06 -5.70
CA THR A 123 5.26 -12.28 -4.58
C THR A 123 4.38 -13.52 -4.76
N VAL A 124 4.38 -14.08 -5.96
CA VAL A 124 3.54 -15.23 -6.35
C VAL A 124 4.34 -16.18 -7.22
N ASP A 125 3.94 -17.45 -7.19
CA ASP A 125 4.41 -18.43 -8.17
C ASP A 125 3.93 -18.06 -9.57
N LEU A 126 4.84 -18.13 -10.53
CA LEU A 126 4.59 -17.84 -11.94
C LEU A 126 4.92 -19.08 -12.78
N GLU A 127 4.15 -19.28 -13.84
CA GLU A 127 4.45 -20.27 -14.87
C GLU A 127 4.80 -19.53 -16.15
N LEU A 128 6.08 -19.60 -16.54
CA LEU A 128 6.54 -19.05 -17.81
C LEU A 128 6.20 -20.04 -18.92
N LEU A 129 5.42 -19.56 -19.88
CA LEU A 129 4.99 -20.30 -21.06
C LEU A 129 5.76 -19.80 -22.30
N PRO A 130 6.06 -20.66 -23.28
CA PRO A 130 6.62 -20.24 -24.57
C PRO A 130 5.54 -19.60 -25.44
N LEU A 131 4.86 -18.59 -24.91
CA LEU A 131 3.79 -17.83 -25.55
C LEU A 131 4.14 -16.35 -25.55
N SER A 132 3.92 -15.71 -26.69
CA SER A 132 3.98 -14.25 -26.82
C SER A 132 2.67 -13.75 -27.41
N LEU A 133 2.09 -12.72 -26.79
CA LEU A 133 1.02 -11.95 -27.43
C LEU A 133 1.62 -11.20 -28.63
N HIS A 134 1.10 -11.47 -29.82
CA HIS A 134 1.59 -10.89 -31.08
C HIS A 134 0.55 -9.98 -31.74
N ASP A 135 -0.73 -10.29 -31.58
CA ASP A 135 -1.81 -9.55 -32.24
C ASP A 135 -2.89 -9.13 -31.24
N PHE A 136 -3.44 -7.95 -31.46
CA PHE A 136 -4.52 -7.38 -30.66
C PHE A 136 -5.48 -6.65 -31.59
N ALA A 137 -6.77 -6.98 -31.50
CA ALA A 137 -7.81 -6.24 -32.19
C ALA A 137 -9.01 -6.03 -31.26
N PHE A 138 -9.54 -4.82 -31.25
CA PHE A 138 -10.82 -4.51 -30.62
C PHE A 138 -11.87 -4.30 -31.71
N ASP A 139 -12.70 -5.32 -31.90
CA ASP A 139 -13.76 -5.32 -32.89
C ASP A 139 -15.05 -4.80 -32.25
N HIS A 140 -15.54 -3.66 -32.72
CA HIS A 140 -16.78 -3.05 -32.27
C HIS A 140 -17.76 -2.86 -33.43
N SER A 141 -17.57 -3.61 -34.52
CA SER A 141 -18.44 -3.57 -35.70
C SER A 141 -19.89 -3.93 -35.39
N VAL A 142 -20.10 -4.78 -34.37
CA VAL A 142 -21.41 -5.09 -33.81
C VAL A 142 -21.50 -4.45 -32.42
N GLU A 143 -22.18 -3.30 -32.32
CA GLU A 143 -22.29 -2.54 -31.05
C GLU A 143 -22.84 -3.39 -29.88
N ALA A 144 -23.73 -4.34 -30.17
CA ALA A 144 -24.31 -5.22 -29.16
C ALA A 144 -23.34 -6.29 -28.62
N ASN A 145 -22.27 -6.59 -29.36
CA ASN A 145 -21.30 -7.65 -29.07
C ASN A 145 -19.88 -7.21 -29.49
N PRO A 146 -19.25 -6.25 -28.78
CA PRO A 146 -17.85 -5.94 -29.03
C PRO A 146 -16.96 -7.14 -28.64
N GLU A 147 -15.89 -7.36 -29.39
CA GLU A 147 -14.97 -8.47 -29.22
C GLU A 147 -13.52 -7.96 -29.05
N ILE A 148 -12.81 -8.55 -28.08
CA ILE A 148 -11.36 -8.37 -27.95
C ILE A 148 -10.70 -9.64 -28.46
N ARG A 149 -9.92 -9.51 -29.53
CA ARG A 149 -9.15 -10.61 -30.13
C ARG A 149 -7.69 -10.50 -29.71
N LEU A 150 -7.18 -11.57 -29.11
CA LEU A 150 -5.79 -11.71 -28.70
C LEU A 150 -5.15 -12.84 -29.50
N GLY A 151 -4.16 -12.52 -30.32
CA GLY A 151 -3.40 -13.49 -31.11
C GLY A 151 -2.09 -13.84 -30.42
N PHE A 152 -1.91 -15.12 -30.08
CA PHE A 152 -0.69 -15.62 -29.47
C PHE A 152 0.15 -16.38 -30.48
N ARG A 153 1.48 -16.27 -30.35
CA ARG A 153 2.45 -17.09 -31.07
C ARG A 153 3.16 -18.01 -30.10
N THR A 154 3.43 -19.24 -30.55
CA THR A 154 4.17 -20.25 -29.81
C THR A 154 5.13 -20.98 -30.75
N ALA A 155 6.18 -21.58 -30.20
CA ALA A 155 7.09 -22.44 -30.97
C ALA A 155 6.42 -23.81 -31.22
N GLN A 156 6.64 -24.41 -32.39
CA GLN A 156 5.96 -25.64 -32.85
C GLN A 156 6.11 -26.86 -31.91
N ALA A 157 7.14 -26.88 -31.05
CA ALA A 157 7.32 -27.90 -30.01
C ALA A 157 6.44 -27.70 -28.76
N ALA A 158 5.66 -26.61 -28.68
CA ALA A 158 4.88 -26.20 -27.52
C ALA A 158 3.36 -26.40 -27.64
N ASP A 159 2.86 -26.93 -28.75
CA ASP A 159 1.43 -27.20 -28.92
C ASP A 159 0.90 -28.23 -27.90
N ALA A 160 1.70 -29.26 -27.60
CA ALA A 160 1.36 -30.21 -26.53
C ALA A 160 1.32 -29.54 -25.15
N LEU A 161 2.20 -28.57 -24.89
CA LEU A 161 2.27 -27.84 -23.62
C LEU A 161 1.06 -26.90 -23.42
N LEU A 162 0.52 -26.35 -24.51
CA LEU A 162 -0.72 -25.57 -24.48
C LEU A 162 -1.91 -26.42 -24.04
N SER A 163 -2.00 -27.68 -24.50
CA SER A 163 -3.09 -28.58 -24.10
C SER A 163 -3.09 -28.92 -22.62
N GLU A 164 -1.93 -28.85 -21.95
CA GLU A 164 -1.79 -29.06 -20.51
C GLU A 164 -1.91 -27.77 -19.68
N THR A 165 -2.00 -26.61 -20.34
CA THR A 165 -2.10 -25.31 -19.68
C THR A 165 -3.53 -25.09 -19.19
N LYS A 166 -3.70 -25.00 -17.87
CA LYS A 166 -5.03 -24.87 -17.25
C LYS A 166 -5.56 -23.43 -17.26
N SER A 167 -4.68 -22.45 -17.25
CA SER A 167 -5.04 -21.04 -17.13
C SER A 167 -3.94 -20.16 -17.69
N LEU A 168 -4.33 -19.04 -18.31
CA LEU A 168 -3.44 -17.98 -18.74
C LEU A 168 -3.68 -16.74 -17.88
N ARG A 169 -2.61 -16.14 -17.35
CA ARG A 169 -2.69 -14.88 -16.60
C ARG A 169 -2.35 -13.73 -17.53
N LEU A 170 -3.25 -12.74 -17.61
CA LEU A 170 -3.07 -11.53 -18.39
C LEU A 170 -3.03 -10.32 -17.46
N PHE A 171 -2.11 -9.39 -17.73
CA PHE A 171 -2.02 -8.13 -17.02
C PHE A 171 -2.56 -7.00 -17.90
N LEU A 172 -3.48 -6.19 -17.37
CA LEU A 172 -4.05 -5.05 -18.07
C LEU A 172 -3.16 -3.82 -17.85
N HIS A 173 -2.19 -3.62 -18.73
CA HIS A 173 -1.31 -2.44 -18.70
C HIS A 173 -1.88 -1.29 -19.53
N GLY A 174 -2.03 -0.11 -18.94
CA GLY A 174 -2.49 1.09 -19.64
C GLY A 174 -3.06 2.15 -18.70
N PRO A 175 -3.65 3.23 -19.26
CA PRO A 175 -4.29 4.29 -18.48
C PRO A 175 -5.45 3.74 -17.63
N LEU A 176 -5.56 4.22 -16.39
CA LEU A 176 -6.50 3.71 -15.39
C LEU A 176 -7.96 3.66 -15.88
N GLY A 177 -8.41 4.69 -16.60
CA GLY A 177 -9.78 4.74 -17.12
C GLY A 177 -10.07 3.61 -18.12
N LEU A 178 -9.10 3.29 -19.00
CA LEU A 178 -9.23 2.21 -19.97
C LEU A 178 -9.17 0.86 -19.29
N THR A 179 -8.15 0.62 -18.46
CA THR A 179 -7.94 -0.68 -17.80
C THR A 179 -9.09 -1.02 -16.86
N THR A 180 -9.62 -0.05 -16.11
CA THR A 180 -10.78 -0.24 -15.23
C THR A 180 -12.05 -0.57 -16.03
N THR A 181 -12.26 0.09 -17.17
CA THR A 181 -13.40 -0.18 -18.05
C THR A 181 -13.30 -1.58 -18.65
N THR A 182 -12.12 -1.94 -19.19
CA THR A 182 -11.87 -3.29 -19.72
C THR A 182 -12.03 -4.36 -18.63
N TYR A 183 -11.52 -4.11 -17.43
CA TYR A 183 -11.67 -5.00 -16.28
C TYR A 183 -13.15 -5.22 -15.91
N LEU A 184 -13.95 -4.14 -15.88
CA LEU A 184 -15.39 -4.22 -15.66
C LEU A 184 -16.09 -5.03 -16.75
N TRP A 185 -15.76 -4.81 -18.02
CA TRP A 185 -16.32 -5.56 -19.13
C TRP A 185 -16.01 -7.05 -19.03
N LEU A 186 -14.76 -7.41 -18.74
CA LEU A 186 -14.32 -8.80 -18.60
C LEU A 186 -14.97 -9.52 -17.40
N LEU A 187 -15.21 -8.83 -16.29
CA LEU A 187 -15.76 -9.49 -15.09
C LEU A 187 -17.28 -9.45 -14.97
N ARG A 188 -17.95 -8.43 -15.51
CA ARG A 188 -19.41 -8.25 -15.34
C ARG A 188 -20.21 -8.41 -16.63
N HIS A 189 -19.63 -8.07 -17.78
CA HIS A 189 -20.35 -8.02 -19.06
C HIS A 189 -19.88 -9.07 -20.08
N LEU A 190 -18.90 -9.89 -19.72
CA LEU A 190 -18.39 -10.96 -20.57
C LEU A 190 -19.49 -11.99 -20.87
N LYS A 191 -19.81 -12.13 -22.15
CA LYS A 191 -20.79 -13.10 -22.65
C LYS A 191 -20.17 -14.47 -22.84
N ASP A 192 -19.01 -14.51 -23.49
CA ASP A 192 -18.28 -15.74 -23.77
C ASP A 192 -16.79 -15.46 -24.02
N VAL A 193 -15.98 -16.51 -23.95
CA VAL A 193 -14.57 -16.52 -24.40
C VAL A 193 -14.41 -17.69 -25.35
N VAL A 194 -13.84 -17.43 -26.52
CA VAL A 194 -13.66 -18.44 -27.56
C VAL A 194 -12.17 -18.64 -27.81
N TYR A 195 -11.73 -19.89 -27.71
CA TYR A 195 -10.40 -20.31 -28.14
C TYR A 195 -10.46 -20.73 -29.61
N LYS A 196 -9.50 -20.24 -30.41
CA LYS A 196 -9.33 -20.63 -31.81
C LYS A 196 -7.89 -21.06 -32.05
N ALA A 197 -7.70 -22.31 -32.46
CA ALA A 197 -6.40 -22.86 -32.82
C ALA A 197 -6.05 -22.57 -34.29
N SER A 198 -4.78 -22.78 -34.63
CA SER A 198 -4.22 -22.54 -35.97
C SER A 198 -4.77 -23.49 -37.04
N ASP A 199 -5.19 -24.69 -36.65
CA ASP A 199 -5.86 -25.69 -37.49
C ASP A 199 -7.35 -25.37 -37.77
N GLY A 200 -7.86 -24.26 -37.23
CA GLY A 200 -9.25 -23.84 -37.35
C GLY A 200 -10.18 -24.41 -36.27
N TYR A 201 -9.69 -25.27 -35.38
CA TYR A 201 -10.46 -25.74 -34.23
C TYR A 201 -10.90 -24.55 -33.37
N THR A 202 -12.18 -24.53 -32.99
CA THR A 202 -12.78 -23.46 -32.21
C THR A 202 -13.57 -24.05 -31.06
N MET A 203 -13.37 -23.52 -29.85
CA MET A 203 -14.06 -23.98 -28.64
C MET A 203 -14.46 -22.79 -27.76
N SER A 204 -15.70 -22.78 -27.31
CA SER A 204 -16.18 -21.86 -26.28
C SER A 204 -15.71 -22.33 -24.91
N LEU A 205 -15.04 -21.44 -24.17
CA LEU A 205 -14.59 -21.65 -22.80
C LEU A 205 -15.64 -21.17 -21.77
N GLY A 206 -16.64 -20.39 -22.21
CA GLY A 206 -17.65 -19.81 -21.35
C GLY A 206 -17.15 -18.58 -20.58
N ARG A 207 -18.06 -17.68 -20.20
CA ARG A 207 -17.74 -16.47 -19.40
C ARG A 207 -17.08 -16.73 -18.04
N ARG A 208 -17.23 -17.93 -17.46
CA ARG A 208 -16.71 -18.25 -16.12
C ARG A 208 -15.21 -18.59 -16.13
N CYS A 209 -14.58 -18.66 -17.29
CA CYS A 209 -13.14 -18.93 -17.39
C CYS A 209 -12.27 -17.70 -17.03
N VAL A 210 -12.87 -16.51 -16.92
CA VAL A 210 -12.18 -15.28 -16.51
C VAL A 210 -12.52 -14.97 -15.06
N PHE A 211 -11.49 -14.79 -14.24
CA PHE A 211 -11.63 -14.45 -12.83
C PHE A 211 -10.52 -13.47 -12.42
N PRO A 212 -10.79 -12.61 -11.42
CA PRO A 212 -9.81 -11.65 -10.93
C PRO A 212 -8.65 -12.36 -10.22
N VAL A 213 -7.47 -11.76 -10.32
CA VAL A 213 -6.24 -12.21 -9.63
C VAL A 213 -5.74 -11.08 -8.74
N GLY A 214 -5.10 -11.40 -7.61
CA GLY A 214 -4.51 -10.41 -6.69
C GLY A 214 -5.41 -9.97 -5.55
N VAL A 215 -6.71 -10.29 -5.56
CA VAL A 215 -7.66 -9.98 -4.47
C VAL A 215 -7.79 -11.15 -3.47
N SER A 216 -7.11 -12.27 -3.73
CA SER A 216 -7.23 -13.48 -2.94
C SER A 216 -6.39 -13.43 -1.66
N PRO A 217 -6.91 -13.96 -0.53
CA PRO A 217 -6.13 -14.23 0.69
C PRO A 217 -4.85 -15.04 0.45
N HIS A 218 -4.87 -15.92 -0.55
CA HIS A 218 -3.80 -16.89 -0.80
C HIS A 218 -2.61 -16.36 -1.61
N GLN A 219 -2.64 -15.11 -2.06
CA GLN A 219 -1.59 -14.50 -2.87
C GLN A 219 -1.23 -13.10 -2.36
N PRO A 220 -0.69 -12.99 -1.13
CA PRO A 220 -0.32 -11.70 -0.58
C PRO A 220 0.87 -11.07 -1.29
N MET A 221 0.77 -9.78 -1.57
CA MET A 221 1.89 -8.99 -2.06
C MET A 221 2.79 -8.55 -0.90
N LEU A 222 2.17 -8.11 0.20
CA LEU A 222 2.87 -7.61 1.39
C LEU A 222 2.85 -8.66 2.51
N PRO A 223 3.92 -8.77 3.32
CA PRO A 223 3.89 -9.58 4.54
C PRO A 223 2.76 -9.10 5.46
N TRP A 224 1.89 -10.02 5.86
CA TRP A 224 0.72 -9.71 6.68
C TRP A 224 0.66 -10.62 7.91
N PRO A 225 0.28 -10.09 9.09
CA PRO A 225 0.12 -10.92 10.28
C PRO A 225 -1.01 -11.93 10.12
N GLU A 226 -0.82 -13.17 10.59
CA GLU A 226 -1.79 -14.26 10.45
C GLU A 226 -3.15 -13.98 11.11
N LEU A 227 -3.16 -13.21 12.20
CA LEU A 227 -4.36 -12.87 12.96
C LEU A 227 -5.01 -11.55 12.50
N ALA A 228 -4.39 -10.83 11.56
CA ALA A 228 -4.90 -9.54 11.08
C ALA A 228 -5.95 -9.75 9.98
N PRO A 229 -7.04 -8.94 9.95
CA PRO A 229 -8.05 -9.05 8.90
C PRO A 229 -7.49 -8.81 7.49
N ASP A 230 -7.78 -9.71 6.55
CA ASP A 230 -7.31 -9.63 5.16
C ASP A 230 -7.87 -8.44 4.37
N GLY A 231 -9.09 -7.97 4.68
CA GLY A 231 -9.72 -6.89 3.92
C GLY A 231 -8.90 -5.59 3.93
N LEU A 232 -8.21 -5.34 5.04
CA LEU A 232 -7.31 -4.22 5.23
C LEU A 232 -6.03 -4.35 4.39
N ARG A 233 -5.51 -5.58 4.25
CA ARG A 233 -4.38 -5.89 3.37
C ARG A 233 -4.69 -5.56 1.93
N VAL A 234 -5.84 -6.03 1.45
CA VAL A 234 -6.28 -5.83 0.06
C VAL A 234 -6.42 -4.34 -0.26
N MET A 235 -6.95 -3.54 0.68
CA MET A 235 -6.99 -2.08 0.51
C MET A 235 -5.60 -1.47 0.43
N GLN A 236 -4.69 -1.85 1.32
CA GLN A 236 -3.32 -1.33 1.31
C GLN A 236 -2.57 -1.70 0.02
N GLU A 237 -2.68 -2.96 -0.43
CA GLU A 237 -2.09 -3.41 -1.69
C GLU A 237 -2.67 -2.65 -2.89
N TYR A 238 -3.98 -2.44 -2.94
CA TYR A 238 -4.67 -1.69 -4.00
C TYR A 238 -4.20 -0.23 -4.13
N PHE A 239 -3.85 0.43 -3.01
CA PHE A 239 -3.34 1.80 -3.05
C PHE A 239 -1.82 1.88 -3.22
N THR A 240 -1.11 0.75 -3.18
CA THR A 240 0.35 0.70 -3.36
C THR A 240 0.74 0.60 -4.85
N LEU A 241 -0.06 -0.09 -5.67
CA LEU A 241 0.15 -0.29 -7.11
C LEU A 241 -1.16 -0.10 -7.89
#